data_AF-A0A0W8ICL7-F1
#
_entry.id   AF-A0A0W8ICL7-F1
#
_cell.length_a   1.000
_cell.length_b   1.000
_cell.length_c   1.000
_cell.angle_alpha   90.00
_cell.angle_beta   90.00
_cell.angle_gamma   90.00
#
_symmetry.space_group_name_H-M   'P 1'
#
loop_
_entity.id
_entity.type
_entity.pdbx_description
1 polymer ?
#
loop_
_entity_poly.entity_id
_entity_poly.type
_entity_poly.pdbx_seq_one_letter_code
_entity_poly.pdbx_strand_id
1 'polypeptide(L)'
;MADGLDPGEREQLTYALDSRLGPHLEAATAAVRDAERALTDAQERRAAAEQAVAQAAYTSDPLPFMRQGVEEEVDGLARKTTEKKLRTSYRFLVDRAVDLAAAEVQRYGDDRVADRKEREEGVEACREAERRATRDLGAAQQMLERVRLADQAARRGLDVLVARLSDPPQGG
;
A
#
# COMPACT_ATOMS: atom_id res chain seq x y z
N MET A 1 -38.68 44.41 -27.37
CA MET A 1 -38.74 43.06 -26.79
C MET A 1 -37.61 42.29 -27.42
N ALA A 2 -36.53 42.04 -26.67
CA ALA A 2 -35.42 41.22 -27.15
C ALA A 2 -35.82 39.77 -26.91
N ASP A 3 -36.49 39.18 -27.91
CA ASP A 3 -36.76 37.75 -27.96
C ASP A 3 -35.55 37.13 -28.68
N GLY A 4 -34.66 36.49 -27.90
CA GLY A 4 -33.43 35.88 -28.39
C GLY A 4 -32.23 36.07 -27.45
N LEU A 5 -31.23 35.20 -27.58
CA LEU A 5 -29.92 35.38 -26.96
C LEU A 5 -29.25 36.64 -27.51
N ASP A 6 -28.58 37.39 -26.63
CA ASP A 6 -27.78 38.54 -27.04
C ASP A 6 -26.60 38.09 -27.92
N PRO A 7 -26.11 38.95 -28.85
CA PRO A 7 -24.95 38.62 -29.67
C PRO A 7 -23.73 38.26 -28.82
N GLY A 8 -23.23 37.03 -28.96
CA GLY A 8 -22.08 36.53 -28.19
C GLY A 8 -22.41 35.88 -26.85
N GLU A 9 -23.68 35.88 -26.41
CA GLU A 9 -24.09 35.33 -25.11
C GLU A 9 -23.89 33.81 -25.05
N ARG A 10 -24.13 33.11 -26.17
CA ARG A 10 -23.90 31.66 -26.25
C ARG A 10 -22.44 31.29 -26.02
N GLU A 11 -21.52 32.03 -26.64
CA GLU A 11 -20.07 31.83 -26.47
C GLU A 11 -19.66 32.11 -25.02
N GLN A 12 -20.23 33.15 -24.39
CA GLN A 12 -19.97 33.46 -22.98
C GLN A 12 -20.46 32.37 -22.04
N LEU A 13 -21.66 31.83 -22.27
CA LEU A 13 -22.22 30.74 -21.46
C LEU A 13 -21.43 29.44 -21.64
N THR A 14 -20.97 29.14 -22.86
CA THR A 14 -20.10 27.99 -23.14
C THR A 14 -18.78 28.12 -22.39
N TYR A 15 -18.14 29.30 -22.47
CA TYR A 15 -16.91 29.59 -21.74
C TYR A 15 -17.09 29.50 -20.21
N ALA A 16 -18.22 29.98 -19.69
CA ALA A 16 -18.56 29.88 -18.28
C ALA A 16 -18.75 28.42 -17.82
N LEU A 17 -19.30 27.56 -18.68
CA LEU A 17 -19.39 26.12 -18.42
C LEU A 17 -18.01 25.47 -18.39
N ASP A 18 -17.20 25.69 -19.43
CA ASP A 18 -15.87 25.08 -19.54
C ASP A 18 -14.95 25.51 -18.39
N SER A 19 -14.96 26.80 -18.02
CA SER A 19 -14.15 27.32 -16.91
C SER A 19 -14.55 26.77 -15.53
N ARG A 20 -15.83 26.42 -15.33
CA ARG A 20 -16.33 25.90 -14.05
C ARG A 20 -16.22 24.39 -13.95
N LEU A 21 -16.47 23.66 -15.03
CA LEU A 21 -16.47 22.18 -15.03
C LEU A 21 -15.11 21.58 -15.42
N GLY A 22 -14.32 22.30 -16.22
CA GLY A 22 -12.99 21.87 -16.65
C GLY A 22 -12.08 21.40 -15.50
N PRO A 23 -11.89 22.21 -14.43
CA PRO A 23 -11.04 21.81 -13.30
C PRO A 23 -11.52 20.53 -12.60
N HIS A 24 -12.83 20.29 -12.56
CA HIS A 24 -13.40 19.08 -11.94
C HIS A 24 -13.22 17.84 -12.81
N LEU A 25 -13.34 17.98 -14.14
CA LEU A 25 -13.04 16.91 -15.09
C LEU A 25 -11.55 16.54 -15.08
N GLU A 26 -10.67 17.55 -15.02
CA GLU A 26 -9.23 17.34 -14.90
C GLU A 26 -8.88 16.63 -13.59
N ALA A 27 -9.41 17.11 -12.46
CA ALA A 27 -9.19 16.50 -11.16
C ALA A 27 -9.70 15.05 -11.11
N ALA A 28 -10.88 14.78 -11.65
CA ALA A 28 -11.42 13.41 -11.70
C ALA A 28 -10.60 12.50 -12.60
N THR A 29 -10.08 13.01 -13.72
CA THR A 29 -9.18 12.27 -14.62
C THR A 29 -7.84 11.99 -13.96
N ALA A 30 -7.28 12.96 -13.24
CA ALA A 30 -6.05 12.79 -12.47
C ALA A 30 -6.21 11.72 -11.38
N ALA A 31 -7.33 11.75 -10.64
CA ALA A 31 -7.62 10.74 -9.62
C ALA A 31 -7.70 9.32 -10.17
N VAL A 32 -8.24 9.11 -11.38
CA VAL A 32 -8.21 7.80 -12.06
C VAL A 32 -6.78 7.37 -12.35
N ARG A 33 -5.95 8.27 -12.91
CA ARG A 33 -4.53 7.97 -13.20
C ARG A 33 -3.73 7.67 -11.94
N ASP A 34 -4.04 8.35 -10.84
CA ASP A 34 -3.41 8.09 -9.54
C ASP A 34 -3.80 6.71 -9.00
N ALA A 35 -5.08 6.34 -9.11
CA ALA A 35 -5.56 5.02 -8.70
C ALA A 35 -5.00 3.89 -9.59
N GLU A 36 -4.85 4.11 -10.89
CA GLU A 36 -4.20 3.18 -11.83
C GLU A 36 -2.74 2.94 -11.42
N ARG A 37 -1.98 4.02 -11.15
CA ARG A 37 -0.60 3.93 -10.66
C ARG A 37 -0.52 3.16 -9.34
N ALA A 38 -1.39 3.47 -8.38
CA ALA A 38 -1.43 2.79 -7.10
C ALA A 38 -1.75 1.28 -7.24
N LEU A 39 -2.59 0.90 -8.21
CA LEU A 39 -2.86 -0.50 -8.52
C LEU A 39 -1.63 -1.20 -9.10
N THR A 40 -0.93 -0.57 -10.06
CA THR A 40 0.33 -1.09 -10.60
C THR A 40 1.37 -1.30 -9.49
N ASP A 41 1.58 -0.29 -8.63
CA ASP A 41 2.51 -0.38 -7.51
C ASP A 41 2.14 -1.49 -6.52
N ALA A 42 0.85 -1.75 -6.31
CA ALA A 42 0.38 -2.84 -5.44
C ALA A 42 0.63 -4.22 -6.07
N GLN A 43 0.42 -4.35 -7.38
CA GLN A 43 0.69 -5.58 -8.14
C GLN A 43 2.19 -5.91 -8.15
N GLU A 44 3.05 -4.91 -8.38
CA GLU A 44 4.50 -5.08 -8.35
C GLU A 44 5.00 -5.51 -6.97
N ARG A 45 4.51 -4.86 -5.90
CA ARG A 45 4.84 -5.25 -4.53
C ARG A 45 4.41 -6.67 -4.21
N ARG A 46 3.22 -7.09 -4.65
CA ARG A 46 2.76 -8.47 -4.48
C ARG A 46 3.67 -9.45 -5.22
N ALA A 47 4.02 -9.18 -6.48
CA ALA A 47 4.90 -10.04 -7.25
C ALA A 47 6.28 -10.18 -6.59
N ALA A 48 6.83 -9.08 -6.08
CA ALA A 48 8.09 -9.08 -5.33
C ALA A 48 8.00 -9.92 -4.04
N ALA A 49 6.90 -9.80 -3.29
CA ALA A 49 6.68 -10.59 -2.08
C ALA A 49 6.55 -12.09 -2.39
N GLU A 50 5.79 -12.46 -3.42
CA GLU A 50 5.65 -13.86 -3.86
C GLU A 50 7.00 -14.45 -4.33
N GLN A 51 7.80 -13.65 -5.04
CA GLN A 51 9.14 -14.05 -5.47
C GLN A 51 10.11 -14.20 -4.29
N ALA A 52 10.05 -13.30 -3.31
CA ALA A 52 10.87 -13.37 -2.11
C ALA A 52 10.57 -14.65 -1.30
N VAL A 53 9.30 -15.04 -1.18
CA VAL A 53 8.90 -16.31 -0.56
C VAL A 53 9.41 -17.51 -1.36
N ALA A 54 9.32 -17.47 -2.69
CA ALA A 54 9.82 -18.55 -3.55
C ALA A 54 11.34 -18.71 -3.49
N GLN A 55 12.08 -17.63 -3.23
CA GLN A 55 13.54 -17.61 -3.12
C GLN A 55 14.06 -17.81 -1.69
N ALA A 56 13.16 -17.85 -0.69
CA ALA A 56 13.56 -18.02 0.70
C ALA A 56 14.22 -19.39 0.89
N ALA A 57 15.54 -19.38 1.12
CA ALA A 57 16.30 -20.57 1.44
C ALA A 57 16.15 -20.94 2.91
N TYR A 58 16.21 -22.24 3.20
CA TYR A 58 16.30 -22.73 4.58
C TYR A 58 17.53 -22.14 5.27
N THR A 59 17.32 -21.48 6.41
CA THR A 59 18.38 -21.01 7.30
C THR A 59 18.40 -21.91 8.53
N SER A 60 19.51 -22.58 8.78
CA SER A 60 19.65 -23.44 9.96
C SER A 60 19.72 -22.60 11.23
N ASP A 61 18.98 -23.01 12.26
CA ASP A 61 19.07 -22.42 13.60
C ASP A 61 20.23 -23.06 14.39
N PRO A 62 21.24 -22.29 14.83
CA PRO A 62 22.35 -22.82 15.63
C PRO A 62 21.99 -22.98 17.12
N LEU A 63 20.91 -22.38 17.61
CA LEU A 63 20.58 -22.35 19.05
C LEU A 63 20.46 -23.74 19.69
N PRO A 64 19.85 -24.76 19.05
CA PRO A 64 19.82 -26.11 19.62
C PRO A 64 21.22 -26.65 19.95
N PHE A 65 22.21 -26.42 19.06
CA PHE A 65 23.58 -26.85 19.27
C PHE A 65 24.30 -26.02 20.34
N MET A 66 23.99 -24.73 20.44
CA MET A 66 24.56 -23.86 21.49
C MET A 66 24.05 -24.26 22.88
N ARG A 67 22.74 -24.54 23.01
CA ARG A 67 22.13 -25.04 24.26
C ARG A 67 22.77 -26.35 24.70
N GLN A 68 22.87 -27.31 23.79
CA GLN A 68 23.54 -28.59 24.05
C GLN A 68 25.02 -28.36 24.45
N GLY A 69 25.74 -27.50 23.75
CA GLY A 69 27.14 -27.20 24.05
C GLY A 69 27.34 -26.62 25.46
N VAL A 70 26.41 -25.78 25.93
CA VAL A 70 26.47 -25.25 27.31
C VAL A 70 26.22 -26.37 28.34
N GLU A 71 25.27 -27.27 28.09
CA GLU A 71 25.01 -28.44 28.96
C GLU A 71 26.23 -29.37 29.03
N GLU A 72 26.87 -29.64 27.89
CA GLU A 72 28.09 -30.44 27.82
C GLU A 72 29.25 -29.83 28.62
N GLU A 73 29.38 -28.50 28.63
CA GLU A 73 30.39 -27.81 29.46
C GLU A 73 30.09 -27.91 30.96
N VAL A 74 28.81 -27.91 31.37
CA VAL A 74 28.40 -28.17 32.77
C VAL A 74 28.78 -29.59 33.18
N ASP A 75 28.47 -30.58 32.35
CA ASP A 75 28.85 -31.97 32.58
C ASP A 75 30.37 -32.15 32.63
N GLY A 76 31.09 -31.44 31.77
CA GLY A 76 32.56 -31.40 31.73
C GLY A 76 33.17 -30.78 32.99
N LEU A 77 32.50 -29.78 33.58
CA LEU A 77 32.90 -29.13 34.83
C LEU A 77 32.79 -30.07 36.02
N ALA A 78 31.70 -30.84 36.12
CA ALA A 78 31.47 -31.81 37.19
C ALA A 78 32.56 -32.89 37.29
N ARG A 79 33.26 -33.15 36.17
CA ARG A 79 34.35 -34.14 36.08
C ARG A 79 35.73 -33.58 36.46
N LYS A 80 35.87 -32.29 36.76
CA LYS A 80 37.18 -31.69 37.08
C LYS A 80 37.57 -31.97 38.54
N THR A 81 38.78 -32.49 38.73
CA THR A 81 39.28 -32.93 40.04
C THR A 81 40.25 -31.97 40.72
N THR A 82 40.65 -30.89 40.05
CA THR A 82 41.62 -29.92 40.57
C THR A 82 41.06 -28.51 40.49
N GLU A 83 41.31 -27.70 41.52
CA GLU A 83 40.83 -26.32 41.63
C GLU A 83 41.21 -25.45 40.42
N LYS A 84 42.45 -25.59 39.92
CA LYS A 84 42.91 -24.87 38.72
C LYS A 84 42.05 -25.21 37.49
N LYS A 85 41.81 -26.50 37.22
CA LYS A 85 40.99 -26.94 36.08
C LYS A 85 39.53 -26.53 36.25
N LEU A 86 38.99 -26.58 37.47
CA LEU A 86 37.63 -26.16 37.78
C LEU A 86 37.42 -24.68 37.44
N ARG A 87 38.31 -23.80 37.91
CA ARG A 87 38.23 -22.36 37.63
C ARG A 87 38.35 -22.04 36.14
N THR A 88 39.26 -22.71 35.43
CA THR A 88 39.43 -22.50 33.99
C THR A 88 38.19 -22.96 33.21
N SER A 89 37.67 -24.16 33.48
CA SER A 89 36.46 -24.65 32.81
C SER A 89 35.22 -23.83 33.16
N TYR A 90 35.10 -23.34 34.39
CA TYR A 90 33.99 -22.46 34.76
C TYR A 90 34.00 -21.15 33.97
N ARG A 91 35.18 -20.53 33.76
CA ARG A 91 35.28 -19.32 32.91
C ARG A 91 34.83 -19.60 31.48
N PHE A 92 35.26 -20.72 30.91
CA PHE A 92 34.85 -21.12 29.56
C PHE A 92 33.33 -21.38 29.46
N LEU A 93 32.75 -22.06 30.45
CA LEU A 93 31.30 -22.24 30.55
C LEU A 93 30.57 -20.89 30.58
N VAL A 94 31.08 -19.92 31.35
CA VAL A 94 30.49 -18.57 31.42
C VAL A 94 30.55 -17.89 30.06
N ASP A 95 31.68 -17.94 29.35
CA ASP A 95 31.80 -17.35 28.01
C ASP A 95 30.77 -17.96 27.03
N ARG A 96 30.64 -19.30 27.03
CA ARG A 96 29.65 -20.02 26.21
C ARG A 96 28.20 -19.68 26.57
N ALA A 97 27.91 -19.52 27.86
CA ALA A 97 26.59 -19.15 28.33
C ALA A 97 26.24 -17.70 27.93
N VAL A 98 27.21 -16.79 27.92
CA VAL A 98 27.03 -15.42 27.43
C VAL A 98 26.75 -15.41 25.93
N ASP A 99 27.50 -16.18 25.14
CA ASP A 99 27.25 -16.30 23.69
C ASP A 99 25.84 -16.84 23.40
N LEU A 100 25.40 -17.88 24.12
CA LEU A 100 24.03 -18.40 24.02
C LEU A 100 22.99 -17.34 24.39
N ALA A 101 23.17 -16.66 25.52
CA ALA A 101 22.22 -15.62 25.95
C ALA A 101 22.10 -14.48 24.91
N ALA A 102 23.23 -14.05 24.34
CA ALA A 102 23.22 -13.04 23.27
C ALA A 102 22.47 -13.53 22.03
N ALA A 103 22.71 -14.77 21.60
CA ALA A 103 22.04 -15.37 20.45
C ALA A 103 20.52 -15.53 20.66
N GLU A 104 20.06 -15.92 21.85
CA GLU A 104 18.63 -16.04 22.19
C GLU A 104 17.91 -14.68 22.13
N VAL A 105 18.51 -13.64 22.71
CA VAL A 105 17.96 -12.27 22.68
C VAL A 105 17.90 -11.76 21.24
N GLN A 106 18.97 -11.97 20.47
CA GLN A 106 19.00 -11.60 19.06
C GLN A 106 17.91 -12.32 18.28
N ARG A 107 17.77 -13.65 18.45
CA ARG A 107 16.75 -14.44 17.77
C ARG A 107 15.35 -13.96 18.06
N TYR A 108 15.03 -13.67 19.32
CA TYR A 108 13.74 -13.10 19.70
C TYR A 108 13.49 -11.74 19.00
N GLY A 109 14.51 -10.89 18.93
CA GLY A 109 14.45 -9.61 18.20
C GLY A 109 14.20 -9.79 16.71
N ASP A 110 14.90 -10.74 16.08
CA ASP A 110 14.77 -11.05 14.66
C ASP A 110 13.39 -11.63 14.32
N ASP A 111 12.88 -12.57 15.12
CA ASP A 111 11.54 -13.14 14.97
C ASP A 111 10.47 -12.04 15.07
N ARG A 112 10.62 -11.12 16.03
CA ARG A 112 9.74 -9.95 16.20
C ARG A 112 9.75 -9.01 14.99
N VAL A 113 10.90 -8.85 14.34
CA VAL A 113 11.04 -8.03 13.12
C VAL A 113 10.41 -8.75 11.93
N ALA A 114 10.70 -10.04 11.78
CA ALA A 114 10.11 -10.89 10.74
C ALA A 114 8.57 -10.90 10.83
N ASP A 115 8.01 -11.08 12.03
CA ASP A 115 6.56 -11.06 12.27
C ASP A 115 5.90 -9.71 11.93
N ARG A 116 6.62 -8.60 12.14
CA ARG A 116 6.10 -7.28 11.71
C ARG A 116 6.14 -7.17 10.20
N LYS A 117 7.28 -7.54 9.59
CA LYS A 117 7.46 -7.50 8.15
C LYS A 117 6.43 -8.38 7.43
N GLU A 118 6.15 -9.59 7.92
CA GLU A 118 5.13 -10.46 7.34
C GLU A 118 3.72 -9.85 7.44
N ARG A 119 3.40 -9.16 8.54
CA ARG A 119 2.09 -8.50 8.69
C ARG A 119 1.92 -7.28 7.79
N GLU A 120 3.00 -6.54 7.54
CA GLU A 120 2.96 -5.28 6.79
C GLU A 120 3.22 -5.49 5.29
N GLU A 121 4.13 -6.40 4.95
CA GLU A 121 4.70 -6.63 3.63
C GLU A 121 4.60 -8.10 3.17
N GLY A 122 4.01 -8.98 3.99
CA GLY A 122 3.80 -10.37 3.60
C GLY A 122 2.83 -10.49 2.43
N VAL A 123 2.84 -11.66 1.79
CA VAL A 123 2.07 -11.91 0.55
C VAL A 123 0.59 -11.62 0.74
N GLU A 124 0.00 -11.98 1.88
CA GLU A 124 -1.41 -11.70 2.18
C GLU A 124 -1.67 -10.20 2.39
N ALA A 125 -0.75 -9.47 3.02
CA ALA A 125 -0.86 -8.01 3.17
C ALA A 125 -0.81 -7.32 1.80
N CYS A 126 0.08 -7.77 0.91
CA CYS A 126 0.15 -7.29 -0.47
C CYS A 126 -1.12 -7.62 -1.27
N ARG A 127 -1.69 -8.83 -1.12
CA ARG A 127 -2.98 -9.20 -1.74
C ARG A 127 -4.12 -8.29 -1.28
N GLU A 128 -4.18 -7.98 0.01
CA GLU A 128 -5.20 -7.05 0.52
C GLU A 128 -4.96 -5.62 0.04
N ALA A 129 -3.70 -5.18 -0.10
CA ALA A 129 -3.38 -3.89 -0.71
C ALA A 129 -3.84 -3.81 -2.18
N GLU A 130 -3.61 -4.86 -2.98
CA GLU A 130 -4.09 -4.95 -4.37
C GLU A 130 -5.62 -4.92 -4.45
N ARG A 131 -6.31 -5.66 -3.58
CA ARG A 131 -7.78 -5.63 -3.49
C ARG A 131 -8.32 -4.24 -3.15
N ARG A 132 -7.64 -3.50 -2.27
CA ARG A 132 -8.01 -2.11 -1.95
C ARG A 132 -7.79 -1.18 -3.15
N ALA A 133 -6.61 -1.22 -3.77
CA ALA A 133 -6.29 -0.41 -4.93
C ALA A 133 -7.26 -0.66 -6.11
N THR A 134 -7.68 -1.91 -6.31
CA THR A 134 -8.68 -2.27 -7.32
C THR A 134 -10.04 -1.63 -7.04
N ARG A 135 -10.48 -1.64 -5.77
CA ARG A 135 -11.72 -0.99 -5.35
C ARG A 135 -11.64 0.53 -5.51
N ASP A 136 -10.52 1.13 -5.16
CA ASP A 136 -10.29 2.57 -5.28
C ASP A 136 -10.29 3.02 -6.74
N LEU A 137 -9.67 2.26 -7.64
CA LEU A 137 -9.75 2.49 -9.08
C LEU A 137 -11.19 2.45 -9.59
N GLY A 138 -11.96 1.44 -9.20
CA GLY A 138 -13.38 1.34 -9.55
C GLY A 138 -14.18 2.55 -9.03
N ALA A 139 -13.93 3.00 -7.81
CA ALA A 139 -14.58 4.18 -7.24
C ALA A 139 -14.20 5.48 -7.98
N ALA A 140 -12.93 5.64 -8.36
CA ALA A 140 -12.44 6.79 -9.12
C ALA A 140 -13.05 6.83 -10.53
N GLN A 141 -13.17 5.69 -11.20
CA GLN A 141 -13.83 5.59 -12.52
C GLN A 141 -15.31 5.96 -12.44
N GLN A 142 -16.03 5.46 -11.43
CA GLN A 142 -17.43 5.84 -11.21
C GLN A 142 -17.58 7.33 -10.89
N MET A 143 -16.64 7.91 -10.14
CA MET A 143 -16.62 9.36 -9.88
C MET A 143 -16.43 10.15 -11.17
N LEU A 144 -15.45 9.79 -12.00
CA LEU A 144 -15.21 10.45 -13.29
C LEU A 144 -16.46 10.36 -14.18
N GLU A 145 -17.13 9.23 -14.21
CA GLU A 145 -18.37 9.07 -14.97
C GLU A 145 -19.48 10.00 -14.47
N ARG A 146 -19.68 10.11 -13.16
CA ARG A 146 -20.66 11.06 -12.58
C ARG A 146 -20.32 12.51 -12.95
N VAL A 147 -19.05 12.90 -12.95
CA VAL A 147 -18.63 14.26 -13.35
C VAL A 147 -18.89 14.49 -14.83
N ARG A 148 -18.60 13.51 -15.70
CA ARG A 148 -18.92 13.58 -17.14
C ARG A 148 -20.42 13.72 -17.39
N LEU A 149 -21.24 12.95 -16.68
CA LEU A 149 -22.69 13.06 -16.79
C LEU A 149 -23.21 14.44 -16.36
N ALA A 150 -22.61 15.04 -15.32
CA ALA A 150 -22.94 16.40 -14.90
C ALA A 150 -22.55 17.44 -15.95
N ASP A 151 -21.36 17.33 -16.56
CA ASP A 151 -20.93 18.19 -17.66
C ASP A 151 -21.86 18.09 -18.87
N GLN A 152 -22.19 16.86 -19.30
CA GLN A 152 -23.13 16.62 -20.39
C GLN A 152 -24.54 17.15 -20.08
N ALA A 153 -25.01 17.06 -18.83
CA ALA A 153 -26.29 17.62 -18.43
C ALA A 153 -26.29 19.15 -18.55
N ALA A 154 -25.21 19.81 -18.12
CA ALA A 154 -25.07 21.27 -18.23
C ALA A 154 -25.02 21.74 -19.69
N ARG A 155 -24.27 21.03 -20.55
CA ARG A 155 -24.20 21.32 -21.99
C ARG A 155 -25.57 21.14 -22.68
N ARG A 156 -26.27 20.03 -22.40
CA ARG A 156 -27.64 19.82 -22.89
C ARG A 156 -28.60 20.92 -22.41
N GLY A 157 -28.45 21.38 -21.17
CA GLY A 157 -29.22 22.50 -20.63
C GLY A 157 -29.01 23.79 -21.44
N LEU A 158 -27.77 24.08 -21.84
CA LEU A 158 -27.46 25.21 -22.71
C LEU A 158 -28.09 25.04 -24.11
N ASP A 159 -28.03 23.85 -24.71
CA ASP A 159 -28.65 23.59 -26.01
C ASP A 159 -30.18 23.81 -25.96
N VAL A 160 -30.84 23.35 -24.89
CA VAL A 160 -32.28 23.58 -24.67
C VAL A 160 -32.58 25.06 -24.49
N LEU A 161 -31.76 25.80 -23.73
CA LEU A 161 -31.90 27.24 -23.56
C LEU A 161 -31.82 27.97 -24.90
N VAL A 162 -30.80 27.67 -25.71
CA VAL A 162 -30.61 28.25 -27.05
C VAL A 162 -31.81 27.96 -27.94
N ALA A 163 -32.28 26.71 -27.98
CA ALA A 163 -33.43 26.32 -28.79
C ALA A 163 -34.71 27.05 -28.37
N ARG A 164 -34.97 27.19 -27.07
CA ARG A 164 -36.16 27.87 -26.53
C ARG A 164 -36.16 29.38 -26.79
N LEU A 165 -34.99 30.02 -26.77
CA LEU A 165 -34.86 31.45 -27.05
C LEU A 165 -34.84 31.75 -28.56
N SER A 166 -34.50 30.77 -29.39
CA SER A 166 -34.51 30.91 -30.85
C SER A 166 -35.87 30.62 -31.48
N ASP A 167 -36.71 29.84 -30.80
CA ASP A 167 -38.07 29.50 -31.23
C ASP A 167 -39.02 29.67 -30.02
N PRO A 168 -39.37 30.92 -29.65
CA PRO A 168 -40.23 31.19 -28.51
C PRO A 168 -41.57 30.50 -28.74
N PRO A 169 -42.16 29.84 -27.71
CA PRO A 169 -43.46 29.20 -27.88
C PRO A 169 -44.45 30.25 -28.36
N GLN A 170 -45.07 30.03 -29.52
CA GLN A 170 -46.23 30.78 -29.96
C GLN A 170 -47.37 30.49 -28.96
N GLY A 171 -47.43 31.26 -27.88
CA GLY A 171 -48.57 31.32 -26.98
C GLY A 171 -49.66 32.15 -27.66
N GLY A 172 -50.86 31.57 -27.77
CA GLY A 172 -52.06 32.23 -28.31
C GLY A 172 -52.66 33.30 -27.43
#